data_AF-A0A151JNZ9-F1
#
_entry.id   AF-A0A151JNZ9-F1
#
_cell.length_a   1.000
_cell.length_b   1.000
_cell.length_c   1.000
_cell.angle_alpha   90.00
_cell.angle_beta   90.00
_cell.angle_gamma   90.00
#
_symmetry.space_group_name_H-M   'P 1'
#
loop_
_entity.id
_entity.type
_entity.pdbx_description
1 polymer ?
#
loop_
_entity_poly.entity_id
_entity_poly.type
_entity_poly.pdbx_seq_one_letter_code
_entity_poly.pdbx_strand_id
1 'polypeptide(L)'
;MSDQLISVPIFVEDTGETIILKLSSQDAAKVIKDINYMTSLINNVYKKRNKNLINQESVQIPIDKSNQIDSSVMSSSNISSCISSPETQEFDDDPKDQTNDKSLFIWPSACIYLLLDKYEEWEGEFVAGTKRHNKIWEAVADNMKKINNKYTITGPQCQSKLNGLKKTYKKILDHNSVSGNDRKTWPYFQVNV
;
A
#
# COMPACT_ATOMS: atom_id res chain seq x y z
N MET A 1 32.07 -32.04 -2.19
CA MET A 1 30.61 -32.26 -2.13
C MET A 1 29.97 -30.93 -2.44
N SER A 2 29.20 -30.82 -3.52
CA SER A 2 28.50 -29.58 -3.85
C SER A 2 27.35 -29.41 -2.88
N ASP A 3 27.36 -28.37 -2.05
CA ASP A 3 26.26 -28.09 -1.12
C ASP A 3 24.99 -27.80 -1.92
N GLN A 4 24.07 -28.75 -1.91
CA GLN A 4 22.78 -28.61 -2.58
C GLN A 4 21.93 -27.59 -1.82
N LEU A 5 21.51 -26.54 -2.52
CA LEU A 5 20.66 -25.49 -1.94
C LEU A 5 19.19 -25.93 -1.95
N ILE A 6 18.55 -25.81 -0.79
CA ILE A 6 17.14 -26.07 -0.55
C ILE A 6 16.37 -24.75 -0.62
N SER A 7 15.18 -24.77 -1.24
CA SER A 7 14.27 -23.62 -1.28
C SER A 7 13.29 -23.70 -0.10
N VAL A 8 13.36 -22.73 0.81
CA VAL A 8 12.52 -22.64 2.00
C VAL A 8 11.55 -21.47 1.83
N PRO A 9 10.24 -21.71 1.66
CA PRO A 9 9.23 -20.65 1.63
C PRO A 9 8.93 -20.17 3.05
N ILE A 10 8.95 -18.86 3.26
CA ILE A 10 8.62 -18.22 4.54
C ILE A 10 7.55 -17.17 4.30
N PHE A 11 6.41 -17.32 4.96
CA PHE A 11 5.33 -16.33 4.94
C PHE A 11 5.60 -15.25 5.99
N VAL A 12 5.60 -13.99 5.55
CA VAL A 12 5.75 -12.83 6.42
C VAL A 12 4.39 -12.18 6.60
N GLU A 13 3.71 -12.49 7.72
CA GLU A 13 2.34 -12.06 8.00
C GLU A 13 2.14 -10.54 7.88
N ASP A 14 3.11 -9.76 8.38
CA ASP A 14 3.08 -8.29 8.34
C ASP A 14 2.98 -7.71 6.92
N THR A 15 3.53 -8.43 5.93
CA THR A 15 3.59 -7.98 4.53
C THR A 15 2.70 -8.81 3.61
N GLY A 16 2.21 -9.97 4.07
CA GLY A 16 1.53 -10.96 3.24
C GLY A 16 2.40 -11.55 2.12
N GLU A 17 3.73 -11.39 2.18
CA GLU A 17 4.68 -11.90 1.18
C GLU A 17 5.20 -13.29 1.59
N THR A 18 5.32 -14.20 0.62
CA THR A 18 6.12 -15.42 0.79
C THR A 18 7.50 -15.23 0.18
N ILE A 19 8.54 -15.22 1.02
CA ILE A 19 9.94 -15.15 0.60
C ILE A 19 10.48 -16.56 0.42
N ILE A 20 11.09 -16.83 -0.72
CA ILE A 20 11.78 -18.12 -0.98
C ILE A 20 13.27 -17.93 -0.72
N LEU A 21 13.77 -18.51 0.37
CA LEU A 21 15.20 -18.52 0.69
C LEU A 21 15.88 -19.75 0.10
N LYS A 22 17.00 -19.57 -0.59
CA LYS A 22 17.86 -20.67 -1.05
C LYS A 22 19.00 -20.87 -0.05
N LEU A 23 18.94 -21.94 0.72
CA LEU A 23 19.80 -22.19 1.87
C LEU A 23 20.47 -23.56 1.79
N SER A 24 21.61 -23.72 2.44
CA SER A 24 22.18 -25.06 2.67
C SER A 24 21.26 -25.89 3.57
N SER A 25 21.42 -27.21 3.58
CA SER A 25 20.67 -28.09 4.48
C SER A 25 20.86 -27.72 5.96
N GLN A 26 22.05 -27.27 6.35
CA GLN A 26 22.35 -26.84 7.72
C GLN A 26 21.64 -25.53 8.07
N ASP A 27 21.67 -24.55 7.17
CA ASP A 27 21.01 -23.26 7.37
C ASP A 27 19.49 -23.36 7.36
N ALA A 28 18.92 -24.21 6.50
CA ALA A 28 17.49 -24.47 6.48
C ALA A 28 17.00 -25.04 7.82
N ALA A 29 17.74 -25.99 8.40
CA ALA A 29 17.43 -26.53 9.72
C ALA A 29 17.58 -25.48 10.83
N LYS A 30 18.54 -24.55 10.71
CA LYS A 30 18.73 -23.46 11.66
C LYS A 30 17.60 -22.44 11.60
N VAL A 31 17.12 -22.08 10.40
CA VAL A 31 16.00 -21.16 10.20
C VAL A 31 14.73 -21.63 10.89
N ILE A 32 14.45 -22.93 10.88
CA ILE A 32 13.26 -23.50 11.54
C ILE A 32 13.36 -23.41 13.08
N LYS A 33 14.58 -23.48 13.63
CA LYS A 33 14.82 -23.51 15.08
C LYS A 33 15.06 -22.14 15.71
N ASP A 34 15.67 -21.23 14.97
CA ASP A 34 16.12 -19.93 15.45
C ASP A 34 15.40 -18.80 14.71
N ILE A 35 14.39 -18.26 15.39
CA ILE A 35 13.57 -17.16 14.86
C ILE A 35 14.40 -15.90 14.60
N ASN A 36 15.43 -15.62 15.41
CA ASN A 36 16.26 -14.43 15.22
C ASN A 36 17.12 -14.56 13.96
N TYR A 37 17.63 -15.77 13.71
CA TYR A 37 18.33 -16.08 12.47
C TYR A 37 17.42 -15.93 11.25
N MET A 38 16.20 -16.48 11.32
CA MET A 38 15.18 -16.30 10.27
C MET A 38 14.90 -14.82 9.99
N THR A 39 14.59 -14.03 11.03
CA THR A 39 14.32 -12.59 10.91
C THR A 39 15.51 -11.82 10.32
N SER A 40 16.74 -12.18 10.69
CA SER A 40 17.95 -11.58 10.13
C SER A 40 18.08 -11.80 8.62
N LEU A 41 17.82 -13.02 8.15
CA LEU A 41 17.83 -13.34 6.72
C LEU A 41 16.76 -12.55 5.95
N ILE A 42 15.55 -12.49 6.49
CA ILE A 42 14.43 -11.73 5.92
C ILE A 42 14.80 -10.24 5.82
N ASN A 43 15.33 -9.65 6.89
CA ASN A 43 15.77 -8.25 6.90
C ASN A 43 16.87 -7.96 5.88
N ASN A 44 17.82 -8.88 5.70
CA ASN A 44 18.88 -8.74 4.71
C ASN A 44 18.32 -8.79 3.28
N VAL A 45 17.32 -9.63 3.02
CA VAL A 45 16.61 -9.67 1.74
C VAL A 45 15.93 -8.32 1.47
N TYR A 46 15.20 -7.76 2.43
CA TYR A 46 14.56 -6.46 2.27
C TYR A 46 15.56 -5.31 2.08
N LYS A 47 16.66 -5.28 2.86
CA LYS A 47 17.74 -4.29 2.69
C LYS A 47 18.39 -4.37 1.31
N LYS A 48 18.62 -5.59 0.79
CA LYS A 48 19.21 -5.79 -0.54
C LYS A 48 18.27 -5.32 -1.64
N ARG A 49 16.97 -5.60 -1.52
CA ARG A 49 15.93 -5.10 -2.44
C ARG A 49 15.88 -3.57 -2.46
N ASN A 50 15.89 -2.93 -1.28
CA ASN A 50 15.87 -1.48 -1.17
C ASN A 50 17.12 -0.80 -1.78
N LYS A 51 18.32 -1.35 -1.53
CA LYS A 51 19.56 -0.85 -2.16
C LYS A 51 19.58 -1.02 -3.68
N ASN A 52 18.95 -2.06 -4.21
CA ASN A 52 18.88 -2.27 -5.66
C ASN A 52 17.94 -1.25 -6.33
N LEU A 53 16.91 -0.79 -5.63
CA LEU A 53 15.98 0.23 -6.11
C LEU A 53 16.64 1.61 -6.27
N ILE A 54 17.47 2.01 -5.29
CA ILE A 54 18.18 3.30 -5.27
C ILE A 54 19.27 3.38 -6.35
N ASN A 55 19.89 2.26 -6.70
CA ASN A 55 20.96 2.22 -7.72
C ASN A 55 20.45 2.26 -9.17
N GLN A 56 19.12 2.25 -9.40
CA GLN A 56 18.52 2.32 -10.73
C GLN A 56 18.01 3.72 -11.13
N GLU A 57 18.02 4.71 -10.23
CA GLU A 57 17.49 6.07 -10.48
C GLU A 57 18.52 7.08 -11.04
N SER A 58 19.79 6.72 -11.22
CA SER A 58 20.80 7.65 -11.76
C SER A 58 20.92 7.59 -13.29
N VAL A 59 19.89 8.02 -14.03
CA VAL A 59 20.00 8.40 -15.45
C VAL A 59 19.16 9.65 -15.70
N GLN A 60 19.83 10.79 -15.87
CA GLN A 60 19.23 12.12 -16.10
C GLN A 60 18.88 12.33 -17.57
N ILE A 61 17.69 12.85 -17.89
CA ILE A 61 17.41 13.57 -19.15
C ILE A 61 16.25 14.60 -18.94
N PRO A 62 16.08 15.64 -19.79
CA PRO A 62 16.05 17.04 -19.37
C PRO A 62 14.69 17.73 -19.60
N ILE A 63 14.60 18.93 -19.03
CA ILE A 63 13.51 19.92 -19.09
C ILE A 63 13.21 20.34 -20.54
N ASP A 64 11.92 20.43 -20.90
CA ASP A 64 11.45 21.49 -21.80
C ASP A 64 10.04 22.00 -21.43
N LYS A 65 9.85 23.30 -21.66
CA LYS A 65 8.78 24.17 -21.18
C LYS A 65 7.66 24.36 -22.22
N SER A 66 6.51 24.83 -21.70
CA SER A 66 5.51 25.69 -22.39
C SER A 66 4.67 25.01 -23.49
N ASN A 67 3.40 25.34 -23.74
CA ASN A 67 2.56 26.46 -23.34
C ASN A 67 1.10 26.18 -23.75
N GLN A 68 0.16 26.63 -22.91
CA GLN A 68 -1.14 27.29 -23.24
C GLN A 68 -2.18 26.49 -24.07
N ILE A 69 -3.48 26.77 -24.12
CA ILE A 69 -4.27 28.00 -23.95
C ILE A 69 -5.75 27.62 -23.66
N ASP A 70 -6.42 28.45 -22.85
CA ASP A 70 -7.82 28.95 -22.92
C ASP A 70 -9.04 27.99 -22.87
N SER A 71 -9.93 28.13 -21.87
CA SER A 71 -11.09 29.09 -21.76
C SER A 71 -12.38 28.45 -22.32
N SER A 72 -13.60 28.66 -21.83
CA SER A 72 -14.16 29.56 -20.84
C SER A 72 -15.65 29.15 -20.67
N VAL A 73 -16.20 29.29 -19.45
CA VAL A 73 -17.60 29.68 -19.08
C VAL A 73 -18.79 28.82 -19.59
N MET A 74 -19.95 28.65 -18.94
CA MET A 74 -20.65 29.33 -17.83
C MET A 74 -21.87 28.49 -17.36
N SER A 75 -22.45 28.92 -16.23
CA SER A 75 -23.78 28.58 -15.63
C SER A 75 -23.88 27.31 -14.77
N SER A 76 -23.92 27.38 -13.43
CA SER A 76 -24.93 27.96 -12.49
C SER A 76 -26.25 27.17 -12.51
N SER A 77 -26.93 26.74 -11.44
CA SER A 77 -26.76 26.78 -9.97
C SER A 77 -27.87 25.87 -9.35
N ASN A 78 -27.78 25.66 -8.03
CA ASN A 78 -28.83 25.29 -7.05
C ASN A 78 -28.76 23.85 -6.52
N ILE A 79 -28.19 23.59 -5.32
CA ILE A 79 -28.77 23.77 -3.95
C ILE A 79 -29.93 22.76 -3.75
N SER A 80 -30.00 21.83 -2.78
CA SER A 80 -29.55 21.79 -1.38
C SER A 80 -29.67 20.36 -0.78
N SER A 81 -29.00 20.17 0.37
CA SER A 81 -29.35 19.34 1.57
C SER A 81 -29.81 17.88 1.39
N CYS A 82 -29.07 16.83 1.78
CA CYS A 82 -28.54 16.38 3.07
C CYS A 82 -29.49 15.52 3.94
N ILE A 83 -28.90 14.43 4.46
CA ILE A 83 -29.21 13.66 5.68
C ILE A 83 -30.40 12.70 5.60
N SER A 84 -30.10 11.40 5.73
CA SER A 84 -30.48 10.59 6.90
C SER A 84 -29.79 9.21 6.84
N SER A 85 -28.99 8.89 7.86
CA SER A 85 -28.85 7.52 8.36
C SER A 85 -29.99 7.29 9.37
N PRO A 86 -30.42 6.03 9.63
CA PRO A 86 -29.77 5.24 10.67
C PRO A 86 -29.75 3.70 10.47
N GLU A 87 -28.88 3.08 11.28
CA GLU A 87 -28.97 1.76 11.96
C GLU A 87 -29.01 0.41 11.21
N THR A 88 -27.88 -0.30 11.39
CA THR A 88 -27.70 -1.64 11.98
C THR A 88 -28.84 -2.67 11.88
N GLN A 89 -28.59 -3.78 11.16
CA GLN A 89 -29.08 -5.11 11.52
C GLN A 89 -28.02 -6.18 11.21
N GLU A 90 -27.85 -7.06 12.19
CA GLU A 90 -27.04 -8.28 12.22
C GLU A 90 -27.56 -9.32 11.21
N PHE A 91 -26.67 -10.15 10.66
CA PHE A 91 -27.05 -11.48 10.17
C PHE A 91 -25.92 -12.50 10.41
N ASP A 92 -26.34 -13.61 11.01
CA ASP A 92 -25.59 -14.79 11.38
C ASP A 92 -25.05 -15.64 10.19
N ASP A 93 -24.12 -16.51 10.57
CA ASP A 93 -23.48 -17.66 9.90
C ASP A 93 -24.29 -18.43 8.82
N ASP A 94 -23.67 -18.64 7.65
CA ASP A 94 -23.53 -19.96 7.00
C ASP A 94 -22.47 -19.90 5.86
N PRO A 95 -21.48 -20.82 5.81
CA PRO A 95 -20.38 -20.77 4.86
C PRO A 95 -20.74 -21.48 3.55
N LYS A 96 -21.25 -20.72 2.57
CA LYS A 96 -21.23 -21.18 1.17
C LYS A 96 -19.93 -20.82 0.48
N ASP A 97 -19.08 -21.84 0.42
CA ASP A 97 -17.99 -22.02 -0.51
C ASP A 97 -18.35 -21.47 -1.91
N GLN A 98 -17.84 -20.28 -2.20
CA GLN A 98 -17.66 -19.77 -3.54
C GLN A 98 -16.17 -19.57 -3.73
N THR A 99 -15.53 -20.59 -4.29
CA THR A 99 -14.25 -20.54 -4.98
C THR A 99 -14.32 -19.49 -6.10
N ASN A 100 -14.18 -18.22 -5.73
CA ASN A 100 -13.89 -17.15 -6.65
C ASN A 100 -12.39 -16.95 -6.62
N ASP A 101 -11.68 -17.60 -7.54
CA ASP A 101 -10.26 -17.38 -7.85
C ASP A 101 -10.01 -15.97 -8.45
N LYS A 102 -10.64 -14.94 -7.90
CA LYS A 102 -10.11 -13.59 -7.96
C LYS A 102 -8.91 -13.58 -7.04
N SER A 103 -7.73 -13.85 -7.59
CA SER A 103 -6.46 -13.65 -6.88
C SER A 103 -6.51 -12.29 -6.18
N LEU A 104 -6.71 -12.30 -4.86
CA LEU A 104 -6.79 -11.08 -4.06
C LEU A 104 -5.46 -10.37 -4.24
N PHE A 105 -5.49 -9.17 -4.83
CA PHE A 105 -4.29 -8.36 -4.96
C PHE A 105 -3.79 -8.03 -3.54
N ILE A 106 -2.71 -8.70 -3.14
CA ILE A 106 -2.01 -8.42 -1.90
C ILE A 106 -1.21 -7.14 -2.12
N TRP A 107 -1.30 -6.18 -1.21
CA TRP A 107 -0.59 -4.90 -1.28
C TRP A 107 0.80 -5.05 -0.65
N PRO A 108 1.89 -5.17 -1.43
CA PRO A 108 3.23 -5.21 -0.85
C PRO A 108 3.52 -3.86 -0.19
N SER A 109 4.38 -3.82 0.84
CA SER A 109 4.70 -2.57 1.54
C SER A 109 5.19 -1.47 0.59
N ALA A 110 6.00 -1.81 -0.42
CA ALA A 110 6.45 -0.87 -1.44
C ALA A 110 5.29 -0.22 -2.23
N CYS A 111 4.23 -0.98 -2.52
CA CYS A 111 3.03 -0.45 -3.17
C CYS A 111 2.25 0.48 -2.23
N ILE A 112 2.21 0.16 -0.93
CA ILE A 112 1.58 1.02 0.09
C ILE A 112 2.34 2.33 0.24
N TYR A 113 3.67 2.30 0.36
CA TYR A 113 4.49 3.51 0.41
C TYR A 113 4.30 4.36 -0.86
N LEU A 114 4.29 3.71 -2.03
CA LEU A 114 4.04 4.40 -3.29
C LEU A 114 2.63 5.04 -3.33
N LEU A 115 1.60 4.36 -2.81
CA LEU A 115 0.26 4.94 -2.71
C LEU A 115 0.23 6.18 -1.82
N LEU A 116 0.93 6.15 -0.69
CA LEU A 116 0.99 7.28 0.24
C LEU A 116 1.73 8.47 -0.39
N ASP A 117 2.87 8.21 -1.04
CA ASP A 117 3.64 9.21 -1.80
C ASP A 117 2.77 9.88 -2.88
N LYS A 118 2.07 9.08 -3.70
CA LYS A 118 1.17 9.62 -4.73
C LYS A 118 -0.06 10.30 -4.17
N TYR A 119 -0.53 9.93 -2.98
CA TYR A 119 -1.61 10.66 -2.34
C TYR A 119 -1.15 12.06 -1.90
N GLU A 120 0.04 12.18 -1.29
CA GLU A 120 0.60 13.46 -0.86
C GLU A 120 0.80 14.42 -2.06
N GLU A 121 1.35 13.92 -3.17
CA GLU A 121 1.51 14.69 -4.40
C GLU A 121 0.18 15.23 -4.97
N TRP A 122 -0.90 14.45 -4.83
CA TRP A 122 -2.21 14.77 -5.42
C TRP A 122 -3.21 15.36 -4.41
N GLU A 123 -2.84 15.51 -3.15
CA GLU A 123 -3.73 16.03 -2.10
C GLU A 123 -4.30 17.40 -2.46
N GLY A 124 -3.46 18.27 -3.05
CA GLY A 124 -3.90 19.59 -3.53
C GLY A 124 -5.04 19.52 -4.55
N GLU A 125 -5.08 18.49 -5.41
CA GLU A 125 -6.13 18.32 -6.41
C GLU A 125 -7.45 17.84 -5.78
N PHE A 126 -7.38 17.05 -4.71
CA PHE A 126 -8.55 16.65 -3.94
C PHE A 126 -9.17 17.86 -3.22
N VAL A 127 -8.34 18.73 -2.65
CA VAL A 127 -8.80 19.94 -1.95
C VAL A 127 -9.29 21.02 -2.92
N ALA A 128 -8.64 21.18 -4.07
CA ALA A 128 -9.03 22.18 -5.07
C ALA A 128 -10.43 21.93 -5.65
N GLY A 129 -10.91 20.68 -5.66
CA GLY A 129 -12.25 20.32 -6.13
C GLY A 129 -12.46 20.51 -7.64
N THR A 130 -11.41 20.81 -8.39
CA THR A 130 -11.43 21.05 -9.85
C THR A 130 -11.66 19.76 -10.64
N LYS A 131 -11.24 18.62 -10.09
CA LYS A 131 -11.43 17.29 -10.68
C LYS A 131 -12.33 16.44 -9.80
N ARG A 132 -13.12 15.56 -10.43
CA ARG A 132 -13.89 14.56 -9.68
C ARG A 132 -12.91 13.60 -8.98
N HIS A 133 -13.16 13.29 -7.71
CA HIS A 133 -12.33 12.38 -6.91
C HIS A 133 -12.03 11.05 -7.63
N ASN A 134 -13.02 10.45 -8.31
CA ASN A 134 -12.81 9.19 -9.02
C ASN A 134 -11.76 9.31 -10.14
N LYS A 135 -11.70 10.46 -10.83
CA LYS A 135 -10.69 10.73 -11.86
C LYS A 135 -9.31 10.94 -11.29
N ILE A 136 -9.22 11.58 -10.12
CA ILE A 136 -7.96 11.70 -9.40
C ILE A 136 -7.44 10.31 -9.00
N TRP A 137 -8.30 9.46 -8.45
CA TRP A 137 -7.93 8.08 -8.09
C TRP A 137 -7.53 7.21 -9.28
N GLU A 138 -8.22 7.33 -10.42
CA GLU A 138 -7.81 6.67 -11.67
C GLU A 138 -6.40 7.10 -12.07
N ALA A 139 -6.09 8.40 -12.03
CA ALA A 139 -4.78 8.93 -12.39
C ALA A 139 -3.66 8.47 -11.42
N VAL A 140 -3.97 8.36 -10.13
CA VAL A 140 -3.05 7.77 -9.13
C VAL A 140 -2.76 6.31 -9.47
N ALA A 141 -3.78 5.50 -9.74
CA ALA A 141 -3.62 4.09 -10.09
C ALA A 141 -2.79 3.91 -11.38
N ASP A 142 -3.05 4.75 -12.39
CA ASP A 142 -2.27 4.74 -13.63
C ASP A 142 -0.81 5.12 -13.39
N ASN A 143 -0.52 6.09 -12.52
CA ASN A 143 0.86 6.44 -12.13
C ASN A 143 1.56 5.27 -11.44
N MET A 144 0.87 4.62 -10.50
CA MET A 144 1.44 3.45 -9.80
C MET A 144 1.75 2.31 -10.77
N LYS A 145 0.87 2.06 -11.74
CA LYS A 145 1.07 1.05 -12.80
C LYS A 145 2.22 1.40 -13.75
N LYS A 146 2.44 2.69 -14.04
CA LYS A 146 3.59 3.16 -14.85
C LYS A 146 4.92 2.88 -14.15
N ILE A 147 4.98 3.05 -12.84
CA ILE A 147 6.18 2.76 -12.03
C ILE A 147 6.44 1.26 -11.94
N ASN A 148 5.38 0.46 -11.76
CA ASN A 148 5.50 -0.99 -11.77
C ASN A 148 4.28 -1.63 -12.43
N ASN A 149 4.50 -2.24 -13.60
CA ASN A 149 3.45 -2.85 -14.42
C ASN A 149 2.71 -4.02 -13.72
N LYS A 150 3.27 -4.55 -12.62
CA LYS A 150 2.64 -5.59 -11.80
C LYS A 150 1.56 -5.03 -10.87
N TYR A 151 1.51 -3.71 -10.67
CA TYR A 151 0.45 -3.06 -9.90
C TYR A 151 -0.79 -2.88 -10.78
N THR A 152 -1.51 -3.99 -10.99
CA THR A 152 -2.82 -4.00 -11.67
C THR A 152 -3.92 -3.58 -10.70
N ILE A 153 -3.75 -2.39 -10.11
CA ILE A 153 -4.68 -1.77 -9.17
C ILE A 153 -5.56 -0.74 -9.88
N THR A 154 -6.78 -0.58 -9.40
CA THR A 154 -7.74 0.41 -9.90
C THR A 154 -7.86 1.60 -8.93
N GLY A 155 -8.36 2.73 -9.42
CA GLY A 155 -8.61 3.91 -8.58
C GLY A 155 -9.45 3.62 -7.33
N PRO A 156 -10.60 2.91 -7.44
CA PRO A 156 -11.40 2.51 -6.28
C PRO A 156 -10.64 1.64 -5.27
N GLN A 157 -9.71 0.79 -5.73
CA GLN A 157 -8.86 -0.01 -4.83
C GLN A 157 -7.84 0.87 -4.09
N CYS A 158 -7.24 1.86 -4.77
CA CYS A 158 -6.36 2.84 -4.14
C CYS A 158 -7.09 3.65 -3.06
N GLN A 159 -8.28 4.15 -3.39
CA GLN A 159 -9.14 4.88 -2.45
C GLN A 159 -9.49 4.02 -1.23
N SER A 160 -9.96 2.79 -1.46
CA SER A 160 -10.35 1.87 -0.38
C SER A 160 -9.17 1.54 0.53
N LYS A 161 -7.98 1.32 -0.06
CA LYS A 161 -6.76 1.04 0.69
C LYS A 161 -6.36 2.24 1.54
N LEU A 162 -6.31 3.45 0.97
CA LEU A 162 -5.95 4.65 1.72
C LEU A 162 -6.94 4.94 2.86
N ASN A 163 -8.24 4.78 2.61
CA ASN A 163 -9.26 4.94 3.66
C ASN A 163 -9.03 3.95 4.82
N GLY A 164 -8.66 2.70 4.51
CA GLY A 164 -8.26 1.72 5.51
C GLY A 164 -7.01 2.15 6.30
N LEU A 165 -6.00 2.68 5.62
CA LEU A 165 -4.78 3.21 6.25
C LEU A 165 -5.09 4.37 7.20
N LYS A 166 -5.91 5.34 6.78
CA LYS A 166 -6.35 6.47 7.62
C LYS A 166 -7.11 6.02 8.87
N LYS A 167 -8.01 5.03 8.74
CA LYS A 167 -8.73 4.45 9.88
C LYS A 167 -7.79 3.79 10.88
N THR A 168 -6.83 2.99 10.40
CA THR A 168 -5.82 2.35 11.26
C THR A 168 -4.95 3.37 11.96
N TYR A 169 -4.46 4.37 11.23
CA TYR A 169 -3.69 5.49 11.79
C TYR A 169 -4.45 6.16 12.94
N LYS A 170 -5.70 6.56 12.69
CA LYS A 170 -6.54 7.21 13.71
C LYS A 170 -6.76 6.31 14.93
N LYS A 171 -7.09 5.03 14.72
CA LYS A 171 -7.28 4.07 15.82
C LYS A 171 -6.05 3.97 16.73
N ILE A 172 -4.87 3.95 16.14
CA ILE A 172 -3.63 3.86 16.92
C ILE A 172 -3.32 5.19 17.63
N LEU A 173 -3.55 6.33 16.96
CA LEU A 173 -3.43 7.65 17.56
C LEU A 173 -4.35 7.81 18.77
N ASP A 174 -5.63 7.42 18.63
CA ASP A 174 -6.64 7.46 19.68
C ASP A 174 -6.21 6.55 20.85
N HIS A 175 -5.75 5.32 20.57
CA HIS A 175 -5.24 4.41 21.61
C HIS A 175 -4.06 5.00 22.40
N ASN A 176 -3.13 5.65 21.70
CA ASN A 176 -1.93 6.23 22.30
C ASN A 176 -2.20 7.55 23.04
N SER A 177 -3.35 8.18 22.83
CA SER A 177 -3.76 9.41 23.53
C SER A 177 -4.27 9.16 24.95
N VAL A 178 -4.57 7.91 25.30
CA VAL A 178 -5.11 7.52 26.61
C VAL A 178 -3.98 7.21 27.59
N SER A 179 -3.97 7.90 28.73
CA SER A 179 -3.01 7.66 29.82
C SER A 179 -3.19 6.27 30.43
N GLY A 180 -2.09 5.55 30.66
CA GLY A 180 -2.09 4.18 31.19
C GLY A 180 -2.12 3.09 30.12
N ASN A 181 -2.30 3.43 28.84
CA ASN A 181 -2.16 2.48 27.74
C ASN A 181 -0.70 2.29 27.33
N ASP A 182 -0.39 1.07 26.89
CA ASP A 182 0.87 0.79 26.18
C ASP A 182 0.90 1.50 24.82
N ARG A 183 2.06 2.03 24.44
CA ARG A 183 2.21 2.69 23.13
C ARG A 183 2.19 1.66 22.01
N LYS A 184 1.32 1.88 21.03
CA LYS A 184 1.27 1.11 19.79
C LYS A 184 2.02 1.84 18.68
N THR A 185 2.80 1.10 17.91
CA THR A 185 3.54 1.59 16.74
C THR A 185 2.99 0.99 15.46
N TRP A 186 3.22 1.65 14.33
CA TRP A 186 2.79 1.23 13.01
C TRP A 186 3.84 1.63 11.98
N PRO A 187 4.23 0.74 11.04
CA PRO A 187 5.30 1.04 10.08
C PRO A 187 5.04 2.27 9.20
N TYR A 188 3.77 2.61 8.96
CA TYR A 188 3.38 3.71 8.08
C TYR A 188 3.17 5.04 8.82
N PHE A 189 3.55 5.16 10.11
CA PHE A 189 3.41 6.40 10.87
C PHE A 189 4.31 7.54 10.40
N GLN A 190 5.46 7.21 9.82
CA GLN A 190 6.46 8.22 9.40
C GLN A 190 6.13 8.84 8.04
N VAL A 191 5.10 8.32 7.37
CA VAL A 191 4.58 8.89 6.14
C VAL A 191 3.38 9.71 6.55
N ASN A 192 3.37 11.02 6.26
CA ASN A 192 2.23 11.87 6.58
C ASN A 192 0.99 11.32 5.82
N VAL A 193 -0.05 10.89 6.54
CA VAL A 193 -1.31 10.35 5.97
C VAL A 193 -2.49 11.24 6.33
#